data_AF-A0A7J4K9S7-F1
#
_entry.id   AF-A0A7J4K9S7-F1
#
_cell.length_a   1.000
_cell.length_b   1.000
_cell.length_c   1.000
_cell.angle_alpha   90.00
_cell.angle_beta   90.00
_cell.angle_gamma   90.00
#
_symmetry.space_group_name_H-M   'P 1'
#
loop_
_entity.id
_entity.type
_entity.pdbx_description
1 polymer ?
#
loop_
_entity_poly.entity_id
_entity_poly.type
_entity_poly.pdbx_seq_one_letter_code
_entity_poly.pdbx_strand_id
1 'polypeptide(L)'
;MKRLFLIGILFVFITILSACQSVYNQLGYTPSEAYLSNFCSKAENKNACELIEKSSYNLCDTYTENCETVNNDTWSYLLPSKETTTIDPIECEKLSFSSYYKERCLTASAFDSKNKETCNLISYERNKWVCVIGSATSENDCNDIPKNKKMSTGDHFSFVKDECLLSLALRDKDIKLCTKDSNKNEAGWCISTIVSNYGVDKTVCDSLSTTSTPGKSYYTTEYDACYYGLAQFNKDVSTCSSIKTNYLKAECIGKVGTINDCDNIPDNIMEEGSYYSMSDGCVFAQINKIQDVNFCSHTTTNEGHDFCVDLYVRITGDKQPCELIKNAQLKTTCKRQATLND
;
A
#
# COMPACT_ATOMS: atom_id res chain seq x y z
N MET A 1 41.62 -20.59 27.81
CA MET A 1 41.38 -19.15 28.07
C MET A 1 41.31 -18.30 26.80
N LYS A 2 42.32 -18.26 25.90
CA LYS A 2 42.27 -17.42 24.69
C LYS A 2 41.06 -17.63 23.76
N ARG A 3 40.57 -18.87 23.60
CA ARG A 3 39.37 -19.17 22.78
C ARG A 3 38.06 -18.65 23.39
N LEU A 4 37.93 -18.70 24.73
CA LEU A 4 36.74 -18.18 25.42
C LEU A 4 36.68 -16.65 25.36
N PHE A 5 37.83 -15.98 25.37
CA PHE A 5 37.92 -14.53 25.22
C PHE A 5 37.49 -14.06 23.82
N LEU A 6 37.91 -14.77 22.77
CA LEU A 6 37.48 -14.50 21.39
C LEU A 6 35.99 -14.70 21.16
N ILE A 7 35.39 -15.73 21.77
CA ILE A 7 33.94 -15.97 21.71
C ILE A 7 33.17 -14.84 22.41
N GLY A 8 33.68 -14.33 23.54
CA GLY A 8 33.09 -13.18 24.24
C GLY A 8 33.08 -11.91 23.40
N ILE A 9 34.18 -11.60 22.70
CA ILE A 9 34.26 -10.43 21.80
C ILE A 9 33.27 -10.56 20.63
N LEU A 10 33.15 -11.76 20.05
CA LEU A 10 32.23 -12.00 18.93
C LEU A 10 30.77 -11.78 19.36
N PHE A 11 30.38 -12.22 20.56
CA PHE A 11 29.05 -12.00 21.10
C PHE A 11 28.72 -10.52 21.29
N VAL A 12 29.68 -9.73 21.77
CA VAL A 12 29.53 -8.26 21.93
C VAL A 12 29.37 -7.57 20.57
N PHE A 13 30.09 -8.01 19.53
CA PHE A 13 29.93 -7.45 18.19
C PHE A 13 28.56 -7.77 17.57
N ILE A 14 28.05 -8.99 17.79
CA ILE A 14 26.74 -9.41 17.28
C ILE A 14 25.60 -8.64 17.98
N THR A 15 25.70 -8.40 19.29
CA THR A 15 24.72 -7.59 20.02
C THR A 15 24.76 -6.11 19.61
N ILE A 16 25.94 -5.55 19.34
CA ILE A 16 26.05 -4.18 18.81
C ILE A 16 25.45 -4.08 17.40
N LEU A 17 25.73 -5.04 16.51
CA LEU A 17 25.20 -5.04 15.15
C LEU A 17 23.67 -5.22 15.12
N SER A 18 23.11 -6.09 15.96
CA SER A 18 21.66 -6.25 16.08
C SER A 18 20.98 -5.03 16.69
N ALA A 19 21.61 -4.36 17.67
CA ALA A 19 21.13 -3.09 18.19
C ALA A 19 21.16 -1.98 17.12
N CYS A 20 22.24 -1.88 16.33
CA CYS A 20 22.33 -0.93 15.22
C CYS A 20 21.30 -1.22 14.12
N GLN A 21 21.03 -2.49 13.80
CA GLN A 21 20.00 -2.88 12.83
C GLN A 21 18.59 -2.54 13.35
N SER A 22 18.34 -2.76 14.65
CA SER A 22 17.07 -2.37 15.30
C SER A 22 16.88 -0.86 15.28
N VAL A 23 17.94 -0.09 15.55
CA VAL A 23 17.90 1.38 15.47
C VAL A 23 17.72 1.83 14.02
N TYR A 24 18.43 1.25 13.06
CA TYR A 24 18.27 1.56 11.63
C TYR A 24 16.84 1.30 11.13
N ASN A 25 16.22 0.19 11.56
CA ASN A 25 14.83 -0.15 11.23
C ASN A 25 13.81 0.75 11.96
N GLN A 26 14.15 1.32 13.12
CA GLN A 26 13.34 2.33 13.82
C GLN A 26 13.50 3.75 13.23
N LEU A 27 14.56 3.99 12.44
CA LEU A 27 14.85 5.28 11.81
C LEU A 27 14.20 5.45 10.43
N GLY A 28 13.00 4.86 10.23
CA GLY A 28 12.04 5.39 9.26
C GLY A 28 11.69 6.82 9.67
N TYR A 29 12.53 7.78 9.25
CA TYR A 29 12.61 9.11 9.83
C TYR A 29 11.40 9.98 9.44
N THR A 30 10.35 9.93 10.26
CA THR A 30 9.61 11.14 10.60
C THR A 30 10.31 11.78 11.80
N PRO A 31 10.93 12.97 11.68
CA PRO A 31 11.47 13.64 12.85
C PRO A 31 10.34 13.86 13.86
N SER A 32 10.54 13.41 15.10
CA SER A 32 9.56 13.64 16.16
C SER A 32 9.34 15.14 16.38
N GLU A 33 8.16 15.53 16.85
CA GLU A 33 7.83 16.92 17.18
C GLU A 33 8.88 17.56 18.11
N ALA A 34 9.42 16.76 19.05
CA ALA A 34 10.52 17.15 19.93
C ALA A 34 11.84 17.40 19.17
N TYR A 35 12.12 16.67 18.09
CA TYR A 35 13.29 16.89 17.26
C TYR A 35 13.15 18.19 16.45
N LEU A 36 11.98 18.43 15.84
CA LEU A 36 11.68 19.67 15.11
C LEU A 36 11.75 20.89 16.03
N SER A 37 11.11 20.82 17.20
CA SER A 37 11.13 21.90 18.19
C SER A 37 12.55 22.19 18.72
N ASN A 38 13.34 21.14 19.02
CA ASN A 38 14.73 21.29 19.47
C ASN A 38 15.64 21.82 18.36
N PHE A 39 15.47 21.35 17.13
CA PHE A 39 16.16 21.87 15.95
C PHE A 39 15.83 23.36 15.75
N CYS A 40 14.56 23.73 15.88
CA CYS A 40 14.10 25.09 15.69
C CYS A 40 14.48 26.05 16.81
N SER A 41 14.61 25.55 18.05
CA SER A 41 15.15 26.33 19.16
C SER A 41 16.61 26.77 18.95
N LYS A 42 17.34 26.11 18.04
CA LYS A 42 18.76 26.33 17.75
C LYS A 42 19.04 27.01 16.41
N ALA A 43 18.01 27.23 15.58
CA ALA A 43 18.18 27.87 14.28
C ALA A 43 18.35 29.39 14.43
N GLU A 44 19.34 29.98 13.74
CA GLU A 44 19.56 31.43 13.73
C GLU A 44 18.41 32.20 13.04
N ASN A 45 17.64 31.53 12.17
CA ASN A 45 16.51 32.10 11.46
C ASN A 45 15.18 31.52 11.98
N LYS A 46 14.58 32.18 12.97
CA LYS A 46 13.31 31.75 13.59
C LYS A 46 12.15 31.68 12.58
N ASN A 47 12.11 32.57 11.58
CA ASN A 47 11.06 32.58 10.56
C ASN A 47 11.13 31.32 9.69
N ALA A 48 12.32 30.87 9.30
CA ALA A 48 12.50 29.64 8.54
C ALA A 48 11.95 28.41 9.27
N CYS A 49 12.06 28.40 10.60
CA CYS A 49 11.58 27.31 11.43
C CYS A 49 10.08 27.31 11.64
N GLU A 50 9.46 28.48 11.86
CA GLU A 50 7.99 28.59 11.83
C GLU A 50 7.42 28.16 10.47
N LEU A 51 8.11 28.45 9.36
CA LEU A 51 7.72 27.96 8.02
C LEU A 51 7.84 26.42 7.89
N ILE A 52 8.90 25.81 8.44
CA ILE A 52 9.09 24.35 8.42
C ILE A 52 8.05 23.65 9.29
N GLU A 53 7.77 24.17 10.49
CA GLU A 53 6.72 23.64 11.36
C GLU A 53 5.35 23.76 10.67
N LYS A 54 4.99 24.95 10.16
CA LYS A 54 3.71 25.15 9.45
C LYS A 54 3.54 24.25 8.22
N SER A 55 4.58 24.11 7.41
CA SER A 55 4.55 23.22 6.24
C SER A 55 4.47 21.74 6.62
N SER A 56 5.01 21.35 7.78
CA SER A 56 4.91 19.98 8.29
C SER A 56 3.52 19.67 8.87
N TYR A 57 2.86 20.64 9.52
CA TYR A 57 1.50 20.48 10.05
C TYR A 57 0.42 20.49 8.96
N ASN A 58 0.55 21.33 7.93
CA ASN A 58 -0.37 21.34 6.78
C ASN A 58 -0.34 20.02 5.97
N LEU A 59 0.60 19.13 6.27
CA LEU A 59 0.77 17.82 5.68
C LEU A 59 0.14 16.68 6.50
N CYS A 60 -0.53 16.92 7.64
CA CYS A 60 -1.13 15.83 8.44
C CYS A 60 -2.67 15.87 8.55
N ASP A 61 -3.32 16.98 8.20
CA ASP A 61 -4.63 17.30 8.79
C ASP A 61 -5.89 16.85 8.03
N THR A 62 -5.80 15.92 7.06
CA THR A 62 -7.03 15.53 6.30
C THR A 62 -7.39 14.05 6.31
N TYR A 63 -6.49 13.12 6.64
CA TYR A 63 -6.83 11.70 6.67
C TYR A 63 -6.10 10.95 7.80
N THR A 64 -6.88 10.50 8.80
CA THR A 64 -6.63 9.50 9.86
C THR A 64 -6.20 9.96 11.26
N GLU A 65 -6.86 9.39 12.27
CA GLU A 65 -6.55 9.48 13.72
C GLU A 65 -5.25 8.75 14.13
N ASN A 66 -4.38 8.32 13.20
CA ASN A 66 -3.14 7.59 13.50
C ASN A 66 -1.99 8.01 12.58
N CYS A 67 -1.29 9.09 12.93
CA CYS A 67 -0.03 9.50 12.29
C CYS A 67 1.14 8.53 12.58
N GLU A 68 1.02 7.61 13.54
CA GLU A 68 2.15 6.81 14.03
C GLU A 68 2.49 5.57 13.16
N THR A 69 1.68 5.22 12.15
CA THR A 69 1.87 3.95 11.40
C THR A 69 1.95 4.09 9.87
N VAL A 70 2.08 5.30 9.32
CA VAL A 70 2.16 5.47 7.86
C VAL A 70 3.60 5.24 7.37
N ASN A 71 3.80 4.16 6.62
CA ASN A 71 5.08 3.79 6.01
C ASN A 71 5.54 4.85 4.98
N ASN A 72 6.85 5.03 4.81
CA ASN A 72 7.46 6.12 4.03
C ASN A 72 7.01 6.22 2.56
N ASP A 73 6.48 5.13 1.99
CA ASP A 73 6.06 5.07 0.59
C ASP A 73 4.65 5.65 0.34
N THR A 74 3.86 5.93 1.38
CA THR A 74 2.47 6.41 1.26
C THR A 74 2.31 7.92 1.42
N TRP A 75 3.40 8.67 1.59
CA TRP A 75 3.43 10.13 1.81
C TRP A 75 3.01 10.99 0.59
N SER A 76 2.27 10.45 -0.38
CA SER A 76 2.09 11.09 -1.68
C SER A 76 0.86 11.99 -1.82
N TYR A 77 -0.06 12.08 -0.85
CA TYR A 77 -1.30 12.85 -1.02
C TYR A 77 -1.72 13.57 0.25
N LEU A 78 -1.49 14.88 0.31
CA LEU A 78 -1.81 15.70 1.48
C LEU A 78 -2.44 17.03 1.05
N LEU A 79 -3.60 17.32 1.63
CA LEU A 79 -4.38 18.54 1.45
C LEU A 79 -4.08 19.50 2.62
N PRO A 80 -4.04 20.83 2.38
CA PRO A 80 -3.77 21.81 3.42
C PRO A 80 -4.92 21.95 4.44
N SER A 81 -4.55 22.26 5.69
CA SER A 81 -5.47 22.57 6.80
C SER A 81 -6.19 23.92 6.59
N LYS A 82 -7.29 24.14 7.32
CA LYS A 82 -8.26 25.22 7.05
C LYS A 82 -7.89 26.61 7.61
N GLU A 83 -6.79 26.74 8.38
CA GLU A 83 -6.50 27.96 9.16
C GLU A 83 -5.02 28.36 9.23
N THR A 84 -4.31 28.46 8.09
CA THR A 84 -2.92 28.96 8.08
C THR A 84 -2.72 30.26 7.33
N THR A 85 -1.83 31.10 7.87
CA THR A 85 -1.17 32.20 7.15
C THR A 85 -0.59 31.67 5.84
N THR A 86 -0.99 32.25 4.71
CA THR A 86 -0.43 31.97 3.38
C THR A 86 1.09 32.03 3.41
N ILE A 87 1.74 30.95 2.99
CA ILE A 87 3.20 30.86 2.85
C ILE A 87 3.62 31.56 1.56
N ASP A 88 4.48 32.58 1.63
CA ASP A 88 5.02 33.28 0.46
C ASP A 88 6.12 32.42 -0.22
N PRO A 89 5.98 32.07 -1.52
CA PRO A 89 7.00 31.35 -2.27
C PRO A 89 8.39 31.99 -2.21
N ILE A 90 8.46 33.32 -2.19
CA ILE A 90 9.72 34.08 -2.17
C ILE A 90 10.47 33.84 -0.86
N GLU A 91 9.75 33.70 0.25
CA GLU A 91 10.36 33.36 1.54
C GLU A 91 10.87 31.91 1.55
N CYS A 92 10.16 30.98 0.91
CA CYS A 92 10.65 29.62 0.71
C CYS A 92 11.94 29.58 -0.12
N GLU A 93 12.09 30.45 -1.12
CA GLU A 93 13.31 30.48 -1.94
C GLU A 93 14.56 30.94 -1.19
N LYS A 94 14.38 31.78 -0.15
CA LYS A 94 15.44 32.31 0.72
C LYS A 94 15.94 31.30 1.74
N LEU A 95 15.28 30.15 1.89
CA LEU A 95 15.73 29.09 2.80
C LEU A 95 17.11 28.59 2.35
N SER A 96 18.12 28.86 3.18
CA SER A 96 19.52 28.48 2.94
C SER A 96 19.83 27.01 3.30
N PHE A 97 18.86 26.30 3.86
CA PHE A 97 18.99 24.90 4.25
C PHE A 97 18.85 23.94 3.05
N SER A 98 19.01 22.63 3.28
CA SER A 98 19.00 21.59 2.24
C SER A 98 17.84 21.75 1.26
N SER A 99 18.09 21.45 -0.02
CA SER A 99 17.10 21.46 -1.12
C SER A 99 15.76 20.81 -0.73
N TYR A 100 15.80 19.75 0.08
CA TYR A 100 14.62 19.08 0.61
C TYR A 100 13.60 20.00 1.32
N TYR A 101 14.05 20.83 2.27
CA TYR A 101 13.14 21.71 3.03
C TYR A 101 12.60 22.85 2.16
N LYS A 102 13.45 23.40 1.28
CA LYS A 102 13.04 24.41 0.31
C LYS A 102 11.91 23.90 -0.59
N GLU A 103 12.04 22.69 -1.13
CA GLU A 103 11.02 22.11 -2.00
C GLU A 103 9.71 21.78 -1.26
N ARG A 104 9.78 21.32 -0.01
CA ARG A 104 8.58 21.14 0.83
C ARG A 104 7.86 22.46 1.13
N CYS A 105 8.62 23.51 1.46
CA CYS A 105 8.08 24.84 1.66
C CYS A 105 7.37 25.35 0.40
N LEU A 106 8.02 25.24 -0.76
CA LEU A 106 7.44 25.63 -2.05
C LEU A 106 6.16 24.83 -2.37
N THR A 107 6.13 23.53 -2.06
CA THR A 107 4.94 22.69 -2.25
C THR A 107 3.77 23.15 -1.38
N ALA A 108 4.03 23.37 -0.07
CA ALA A 108 3.01 23.87 0.84
C ALA A 108 2.50 25.26 0.42
N SER A 109 3.42 26.14 0.02
CA SER A 109 3.08 27.46 -0.52
C SER A 109 2.20 27.38 -1.76
N ALA A 110 2.50 26.48 -2.70
CA ALA A 110 1.68 26.28 -3.89
C ALA A 110 0.25 25.84 -3.53
N PHE A 111 0.09 24.96 -2.54
CA PHE A 111 -1.23 24.49 -2.09
C PHE A 111 -2.01 25.59 -1.38
N ASP A 112 -1.39 26.32 -0.46
CA ASP A 112 -2.02 27.39 0.31
C ASP A 112 -2.45 28.55 -0.58
N SER A 113 -1.58 28.93 -1.53
CA SER A 113 -1.84 30.04 -2.46
C SER A 113 -2.68 29.63 -3.68
N LYS A 114 -2.88 28.33 -3.91
CA LYS A 114 -3.42 27.78 -5.16
C LYS A 114 -2.68 28.32 -6.40
N ASN A 115 -1.36 28.49 -6.27
CA ASN A 115 -0.52 28.99 -7.34
C ASN A 115 0.34 27.86 -7.90
N LYS A 116 -0.13 27.22 -8.98
CA LYS A 116 0.60 26.17 -9.71
C LYS A 116 1.96 26.64 -10.24
N GLU A 117 2.15 27.93 -10.48
CA GLU A 117 3.45 28.47 -10.95
C GLU A 117 4.54 28.32 -9.88
N THR A 118 4.18 28.33 -8.60
CA THR A 118 5.11 28.05 -7.49
C THR A 118 5.77 26.68 -7.63
N CYS A 119 5.06 25.69 -8.19
CA CYS A 119 5.64 24.37 -8.45
C CYS A 119 6.80 24.42 -9.47
N ASN A 120 6.89 25.46 -10.31
CA ASN A 120 8.02 25.63 -11.23
C ASN A 120 9.32 26.02 -10.54
N LEU A 121 9.26 26.47 -9.28
CA LEU A 121 10.43 26.81 -8.45
C LEU A 121 11.08 25.58 -7.81
N ILE A 122 10.43 24.42 -7.88
CA ILE A 122 10.93 23.15 -7.35
C ILE A 122 11.94 22.55 -8.34
N SER A 123 13.17 22.34 -7.88
CA SER A 123 14.28 21.86 -8.71
C SER A 123 14.18 20.37 -9.05
N TYR A 124 13.74 19.53 -8.09
CA TYR A 124 13.62 18.11 -8.31
C TYR A 124 12.34 17.77 -9.07
N GLU A 125 12.47 17.22 -10.28
CA GLU A 125 11.35 16.98 -11.21
C GLU A 125 10.24 16.13 -10.58
N ARG A 126 10.57 15.12 -9.75
CA ARG A 126 9.55 14.32 -9.04
C ARG A 126 8.71 15.19 -8.09
N ASN A 127 9.37 16.01 -7.26
CA ASN A 127 8.70 16.85 -6.28
C ASN A 127 7.88 17.96 -6.96
N LYS A 128 8.38 18.46 -8.09
CA LYS A 128 7.64 19.38 -8.96
C LYS A 128 6.31 18.77 -9.41
N TRP A 129 6.32 17.52 -9.88
CA TRP A 129 5.08 16.87 -10.31
C TRP A 129 4.13 16.55 -9.15
N VAL A 130 4.64 16.16 -7.98
CA VAL A 130 3.83 16.02 -6.77
C VAL A 130 3.14 17.35 -6.41
N CYS A 131 3.86 18.47 -6.46
CA CYS A 131 3.30 19.80 -6.26
C CYS A 131 2.23 20.16 -7.31
N VAL A 132 2.47 19.85 -8.58
CA VAL A 132 1.47 20.09 -9.65
C VAL A 132 0.21 19.26 -9.42
N ILE A 133 0.35 17.98 -9.07
CA ILE A 133 -0.78 17.07 -8.78
C ILE A 133 -1.58 17.59 -7.58
N GLY A 134 -0.93 17.92 -6.47
CA GLY A 134 -1.64 18.38 -5.28
C GLY A 134 -2.34 19.73 -5.49
N SER A 135 -1.74 20.65 -6.25
CA SER A 135 -2.36 21.94 -6.59
C SER A 135 -3.56 21.76 -7.52
N ALA A 136 -3.42 20.92 -8.55
CA ALA A 136 -4.53 20.56 -9.44
C ALA A 136 -5.67 19.87 -8.68
N THR A 137 -5.33 19.00 -7.73
CA THR A 137 -6.28 18.30 -6.88
C THR A 137 -7.03 19.30 -5.98
N SER A 138 -6.35 20.25 -5.34
CA SER A 138 -6.97 21.26 -4.46
C SER A 138 -7.92 22.22 -5.21
N GLU A 139 -7.72 22.36 -6.53
CA GLU A 139 -8.58 23.14 -7.43
C GLU A 139 -9.69 22.32 -8.11
N ASN A 140 -9.71 20.99 -7.94
CA ASN A 140 -10.59 20.06 -8.65
C ASN A 140 -10.40 20.08 -10.17
N ASP A 141 -9.20 20.36 -10.66
CA ASP A 141 -8.92 20.47 -12.10
C ASP A 141 -7.58 19.84 -12.52
N CYS A 142 -7.67 18.62 -13.06
CA CYS A 142 -6.55 17.89 -13.66
C CYS A 142 -6.39 18.13 -15.17
N ASN A 143 -7.15 19.05 -15.78
CA ASN A 143 -7.13 19.22 -17.24
C ASN A 143 -5.86 19.88 -17.75
N ASP A 144 -5.27 20.77 -16.95
CA ASP A 144 -4.04 21.49 -17.29
C ASP A 144 -2.78 20.59 -17.23
N ILE A 145 -2.90 19.39 -16.67
CA ILE A 145 -1.78 18.45 -16.60
C ILE A 145 -1.57 17.80 -17.98
N PRO A 146 -0.37 17.89 -18.59
CA PRO A 146 -0.10 17.31 -19.88
C PRO A 146 -0.30 15.78 -19.88
N LYS A 147 -1.17 15.27 -20.77
CA LYS A 147 -1.53 13.83 -20.85
C LYS A 147 -0.33 12.89 -20.99
N ASN A 148 0.72 13.33 -21.68
CA ASN A 148 1.86 12.47 -22.06
C ASN A 148 3.09 12.67 -21.18
N LYS A 149 2.97 13.41 -20.07
CA LYS A 149 4.10 13.57 -19.15
C LYS A 149 4.17 12.35 -18.23
N LYS A 150 5.25 11.61 -18.36
CA LYS A 150 5.59 10.50 -17.46
C LYS A 150 6.41 11.03 -16.28
N MET A 151 6.07 10.60 -15.07
CA MET A 151 7.02 10.67 -13.96
C MET A 151 7.96 9.46 -14.04
N SER A 152 9.26 9.72 -13.95
CA SER A 152 10.24 8.65 -13.79
C SER A 152 10.42 8.40 -12.31
N THR A 153 9.73 7.40 -11.77
CA THR A 153 9.94 6.91 -10.40
C THR A 153 10.41 5.47 -10.47
N GLY A 154 11.65 5.27 -10.92
CA GLY A 154 12.23 3.93 -11.07
C GLY A 154 11.48 3.08 -12.10
N ASP A 155 11.03 1.88 -11.69
CA ASP A 155 10.40 0.88 -12.57
C ASP A 155 8.90 1.12 -12.80
N HIS A 156 8.27 2.05 -12.08
CA HIS A 156 6.87 2.41 -12.26
C HIS A 156 6.74 3.76 -12.99
N PHE A 157 6.11 3.72 -14.16
CA PHE A 157 5.73 4.90 -14.92
C PHE A 157 4.22 5.09 -14.81
N SER A 158 3.78 6.06 -14.00
CA SER A 158 2.41 6.58 -14.06
C SER A 158 2.40 7.93 -14.82
N PHE A 159 1.27 8.21 -15.47
CA PHE A 159 1.05 9.51 -16.07
C PHE A 159 0.59 10.49 -14.99
N VAL A 160 1.20 11.68 -14.93
CA VAL A 160 0.90 12.69 -13.91
C VAL A 160 -0.61 13.01 -13.85
N LYS A 161 -1.27 13.00 -15.01
CA LYS A 161 -2.71 13.28 -15.09
C LYS A 161 -3.55 12.17 -14.44
N ASP A 162 -3.15 10.91 -14.62
CA ASP A 162 -3.85 9.76 -14.08
C ASP A 162 -3.75 9.76 -12.55
N GLU A 163 -2.56 10.07 -11.99
CA GLU A 163 -2.38 10.26 -10.54
C GLU A 163 -3.25 11.39 -9.97
N CYS A 164 -3.40 12.50 -10.69
CA CYS A 164 -4.30 13.58 -10.28
C CYS A 164 -5.77 13.14 -10.28
N LEU A 165 -6.22 12.43 -11.32
CA LEU A 165 -7.58 11.90 -11.41
C LEU A 165 -7.84 10.89 -10.28
N LEU A 166 -6.88 10.02 -10.01
CA LEU A 166 -6.91 9.08 -8.89
C LEU A 166 -7.03 9.79 -7.54
N SER A 167 -6.23 10.84 -7.32
CA SER A 167 -6.27 11.64 -6.09
C SER A 167 -7.65 12.28 -5.87
N LEU A 168 -8.22 12.87 -6.92
CA LEU A 168 -9.57 13.43 -6.88
C LEU A 168 -10.61 12.34 -6.62
N ALA A 169 -10.51 11.18 -7.30
CA ALA A 169 -11.42 10.06 -7.13
C ALA A 169 -11.45 9.55 -5.69
N LEU A 170 -10.28 9.36 -5.07
CA LEU A 170 -10.17 8.88 -3.68
C LEU A 170 -10.70 9.90 -2.66
N ARG A 171 -10.38 11.17 -2.85
CA ARG A 171 -10.85 12.25 -1.96
C ARG A 171 -12.36 12.43 -2.04
N ASP A 172 -12.90 12.51 -3.25
CA ASP A 172 -14.32 12.79 -3.50
C ASP A 172 -15.17 11.51 -3.47
N LYS A 173 -14.52 10.34 -3.41
CA LYS A 173 -15.15 9.01 -3.47
C LYS A 173 -15.94 8.82 -4.76
N ASP A 174 -15.52 9.47 -5.84
CA ASP A 174 -16.21 9.44 -7.14
C ASP A 174 -15.57 8.41 -8.07
N ILE A 175 -16.21 7.23 -8.15
CA ILE A 175 -15.83 6.14 -9.05
C ILE A 175 -15.77 6.57 -10.52
N LYS A 176 -16.57 7.55 -10.94
CA LYS A 176 -16.54 8.04 -12.33
C LYS A 176 -15.21 8.69 -12.66
N LEU A 177 -14.52 9.28 -11.69
CA LEU A 177 -13.18 9.83 -11.89
C LEU A 177 -12.15 8.72 -12.15
N CYS A 178 -12.25 7.56 -11.48
CA CYS A 178 -11.39 6.40 -11.78
C CYS A 178 -11.52 5.94 -13.24
N THR A 179 -12.72 5.98 -13.82
CA THR A 179 -12.95 5.53 -15.20
C THR A 179 -12.36 6.47 -16.27
N LYS A 180 -11.94 7.69 -15.88
CA LYS A 180 -11.29 8.65 -16.77
C LYS A 180 -9.79 8.40 -16.92
N ASP A 181 -9.23 7.52 -16.10
CA ASP A 181 -7.83 7.11 -16.14
C ASP A 181 -7.52 6.39 -17.47
N SER A 182 -6.40 6.76 -18.07
CA SER A 182 -5.94 6.15 -19.31
C SER A 182 -5.42 4.71 -19.10
N ASN A 183 -4.93 4.41 -17.89
CA ASN A 183 -4.46 3.10 -17.48
C ASN A 183 -5.59 2.30 -16.83
N LYS A 184 -6.10 1.29 -17.53
CA LYS A 184 -7.19 0.44 -17.04
C LYS A 184 -6.86 -0.35 -15.77
N ASN A 185 -5.58 -0.61 -15.50
CA ASN A 185 -5.18 -1.31 -14.28
C ASN A 185 -5.30 -0.38 -13.07
N GLU A 186 -4.84 0.87 -13.23
CA GLU A 186 -4.95 1.92 -12.20
C GLU A 186 -6.42 2.29 -11.97
N ALA A 187 -7.23 2.37 -13.04
CA ALA A 187 -8.68 2.52 -12.93
C ALA A 187 -9.32 1.42 -12.08
N GLY A 188 -9.00 0.14 -12.33
CA GLY A 188 -9.51 -0.99 -11.54
C GLY A 188 -9.09 -0.88 -10.06
N TRP A 189 -7.82 -0.59 -9.80
CA TRP A 189 -7.31 -0.41 -8.44
C TRP A 189 -7.99 0.76 -7.70
N CYS A 190 -8.16 1.90 -8.38
CA CYS A 190 -8.88 3.08 -7.88
C CYS A 190 -10.29 2.73 -7.44
N ILE A 191 -11.04 2.06 -8.33
CA ILE A 191 -12.43 1.63 -8.06
C ILE A 191 -12.45 0.68 -6.87
N SER A 192 -11.63 -0.38 -6.88
CA SER A 192 -11.57 -1.33 -5.77
C SER A 192 -11.27 -0.65 -4.45
N THR A 193 -10.35 0.33 -4.43
CA THR A 193 -9.93 1.04 -3.21
C THR A 193 -11.04 1.93 -2.66
N ILE A 194 -11.77 2.65 -3.52
CA ILE A 194 -12.92 3.45 -3.09
C ILE A 194 -13.98 2.54 -2.49
N VAL A 195 -14.35 1.48 -3.21
CA VAL A 195 -15.41 0.57 -2.77
C VAL A 195 -15.02 -0.16 -1.49
N SER A 196 -13.79 -0.66 -1.36
CA SER A 196 -13.34 -1.41 -0.19
C SER A 196 -13.26 -0.57 1.08
N ASN A 197 -13.03 0.74 0.97
CA ASN A 197 -12.86 1.63 2.12
C ASN A 197 -14.13 2.38 2.51
N TYR A 198 -14.98 2.70 1.53
CA TYR A 198 -16.13 3.58 1.76
C TYR A 198 -17.48 2.91 1.52
N GLY A 199 -17.49 1.76 0.85
CA GLY A 199 -18.72 1.11 0.41
C GLY A 199 -19.41 1.88 -0.70
N VAL A 200 -20.06 1.16 -1.61
CA VAL A 200 -20.96 1.75 -2.61
C VAL A 200 -22.16 0.84 -2.82
N ASP A 201 -23.22 1.38 -3.40
CA ASP A 201 -24.35 0.58 -3.85
C ASP A 201 -23.90 -0.38 -4.97
N LYS A 202 -24.33 -1.64 -4.91
CA LYS A 202 -24.02 -2.69 -5.90
C LYS A 202 -24.35 -2.27 -7.33
N THR A 203 -25.41 -1.47 -7.53
CA THR A 203 -25.82 -0.96 -8.84
C THR A 203 -24.75 -0.09 -9.49
N VAL A 204 -23.85 0.52 -8.71
CA VAL A 204 -22.69 1.24 -9.24
C VAL A 204 -21.76 0.25 -9.95
N CYS A 205 -21.46 -0.90 -9.35
CA CYS A 205 -20.66 -1.95 -9.98
C CYS A 205 -21.35 -2.53 -11.24
N ASP A 206 -22.67 -2.69 -11.20
CA ASP A 206 -23.45 -3.17 -12.35
C ASP A 206 -23.40 -2.23 -13.56
N SER A 207 -23.12 -0.94 -13.33
CA SER A 207 -23.00 0.05 -14.40
C SER A 207 -21.62 0.11 -15.08
N LEU A 208 -20.61 -0.58 -14.52
CA LEU A 208 -19.25 -0.58 -15.04
C LEU A 208 -19.08 -1.54 -16.22
N SER A 209 -18.07 -1.26 -17.05
CA SER A 209 -17.82 -2.10 -18.22
C SER A 209 -17.31 -3.49 -17.83
N THR A 210 -17.93 -4.52 -18.39
CA THR A 210 -17.47 -5.91 -18.32
C THR A 210 -16.46 -6.26 -19.42
N THR A 211 -16.16 -5.33 -20.34
CA THR A 211 -15.24 -5.60 -21.44
C THR A 211 -13.82 -5.68 -20.90
N SER A 212 -13.26 -6.89 -20.86
CA SER A 212 -11.83 -7.05 -20.56
C SER A 212 -11.02 -6.45 -21.69
N THR A 213 -10.11 -5.54 -21.35
CA THR A 213 -9.07 -5.14 -22.29
C THR A 213 -8.03 -6.27 -22.32
N PRO A 214 -7.75 -6.90 -23.47
CA PRO A 214 -6.72 -7.94 -23.55
C PRO A 214 -5.37 -7.35 -23.12
N GLY A 215 -4.88 -7.74 -21.95
CA GLY A 215 -3.68 -7.19 -21.34
C GLY A 215 -3.32 -7.87 -20.03
N LYS A 216 -2.06 -7.71 -19.59
CA LYS A 216 -1.49 -8.31 -18.38
C LYS A 216 -1.98 -7.61 -17.09
N SER A 217 -3.27 -7.27 -16.99
CA SER A 217 -3.80 -6.64 -15.78
C SER A 217 -4.08 -7.67 -14.70
N TYR A 218 -3.80 -7.30 -13.45
CA TYR A 218 -4.28 -8.02 -12.26
C TYR A 218 -5.80 -7.92 -12.13
N TYR A 219 -6.36 -6.73 -12.43
CA TYR A 219 -7.79 -6.48 -12.52
C TYR A 219 -8.19 -6.47 -13.99
N THR A 220 -8.72 -7.59 -14.46
CA THR A 220 -9.13 -7.80 -15.85
C THR A 220 -10.24 -6.86 -16.31
N THR A 221 -11.09 -6.36 -15.39
CA THR A 221 -12.15 -5.36 -15.66
C THR A 221 -12.39 -4.44 -14.46
N GLU A 222 -12.88 -3.22 -14.74
CA GLU A 222 -13.39 -2.27 -13.72
C GLU A 222 -14.54 -2.90 -12.91
N TYR A 223 -15.40 -3.66 -13.58
CA TYR A 223 -16.49 -4.43 -12.98
C TYR A 223 -15.98 -5.42 -11.92
N ASP A 224 -14.99 -6.25 -12.26
CA ASP A 224 -14.44 -7.27 -11.37
C ASP A 224 -13.76 -6.61 -10.15
N ALA A 225 -13.05 -5.51 -10.35
CA ALA A 225 -12.42 -4.74 -9.27
C ALA A 225 -13.44 -4.12 -8.31
N CYS A 226 -14.57 -3.61 -8.83
CA CYS A 226 -15.65 -3.07 -8.02
C CYS A 226 -16.26 -4.13 -7.10
N TYR A 227 -16.62 -5.28 -7.67
CA TYR A 227 -17.19 -6.40 -6.89
C TYR A 227 -16.21 -6.97 -5.87
N TYR A 228 -14.92 -7.01 -6.20
CA TYR A 228 -13.84 -7.37 -5.29
C TYR A 228 -13.76 -6.42 -4.08
N GLY A 229 -13.80 -5.10 -4.32
CA GLY A 229 -13.87 -4.11 -3.26
C GLY A 229 -15.14 -4.24 -2.41
N LEU A 230 -16.29 -4.50 -3.06
CA LEU A 230 -17.59 -4.59 -2.38
C LEU A 230 -17.65 -5.79 -1.44
N ALA A 231 -17.13 -6.94 -1.89
CA ALA A 231 -17.04 -8.14 -1.08
C ALA A 231 -16.16 -7.93 0.16
N GLN A 232 -15.04 -7.20 0.04
CA GLN A 232 -14.18 -6.86 1.17
C GLN A 232 -14.86 -5.90 2.15
N PHE A 233 -15.47 -4.82 1.65
CA PHE A 233 -16.15 -3.82 2.48
C PHE A 233 -17.29 -4.45 3.30
N ASN A 234 -18.16 -5.19 2.62
CA ASN A 234 -19.29 -5.85 3.27
C ASN A 234 -18.89 -7.09 4.06
N LYS A 235 -17.66 -7.57 3.87
CA LYS A 235 -17.22 -8.90 4.32
C LYS A 235 -18.27 -9.93 3.89
N ASP A 236 -18.51 -10.03 2.59
CA ASP A 236 -19.52 -10.94 2.05
C ASP A 236 -18.92 -11.77 0.91
N VAL A 237 -18.63 -13.03 1.23
CA VAL A 237 -18.03 -13.97 0.27
C VAL A 237 -18.97 -14.27 -0.90
N SER A 238 -20.29 -14.15 -0.69
CA SER A 238 -21.26 -14.40 -1.74
C SER A 238 -21.19 -13.33 -2.83
N THR A 239 -20.78 -12.10 -2.48
CA THR A 239 -20.51 -11.02 -3.45
C THR A 239 -19.38 -11.40 -4.43
N CYS A 240 -18.38 -12.19 -4.01
CA CYS A 240 -17.30 -12.66 -4.89
C CYS A 240 -17.82 -13.49 -6.08
N SER A 241 -18.98 -14.15 -5.96
CA SER A 241 -19.60 -14.91 -7.05
C SER A 241 -19.90 -14.07 -8.30
N SER A 242 -20.04 -12.75 -8.13
CA SER A 242 -20.35 -11.82 -9.21
C SER A 242 -19.14 -11.50 -10.09
N ILE A 243 -17.91 -11.72 -9.60
CA ILE A 243 -16.65 -11.51 -10.33
C ILE A 243 -16.56 -12.52 -11.48
N LYS A 244 -16.28 -12.04 -12.70
CA LYS A 244 -16.22 -12.86 -13.91
C LYS A 244 -14.88 -13.55 -14.09
N THR A 245 -13.81 -12.94 -13.61
CA THR A 245 -12.46 -13.50 -13.75
C THR A 245 -12.19 -14.52 -12.66
N ASN A 246 -12.04 -15.79 -13.05
CA ASN A 246 -11.85 -16.92 -12.12
C ASN A 246 -10.70 -16.70 -11.13
N TYR A 247 -9.56 -16.16 -11.59
CA TYR A 247 -8.43 -15.85 -10.72
C TYR A 247 -8.79 -14.83 -9.63
N LEU A 248 -9.37 -13.69 -10.01
CA LEU A 248 -9.74 -12.64 -9.06
C LEU A 248 -10.91 -13.07 -8.15
N LYS A 249 -11.84 -13.87 -8.68
CA LYS A 249 -12.92 -14.51 -7.90
C LYS A 249 -12.32 -15.39 -6.80
N ALA A 250 -11.35 -16.24 -7.13
CA ALA A 250 -10.67 -17.09 -6.16
C ALA A 250 -9.93 -16.28 -5.10
N GLU A 251 -9.21 -15.24 -5.51
CA GLU A 251 -8.54 -14.34 -4.58
C GLU A 251 -9.52 -13.62 -3.65
N CYS A 252 -10.65 -13.14 -4.19
CA CYS A 252 -11.72 -12.50 -3.42
C CYS A 252 -12.21 -13.42 -2.32
N ILE A 253 -12.54 -14.67 -2.67
CA ILE A 253 -13.03 -15.67 -1.72
C ILE A 253 -11.99 -15.93 -0.64
N GLY A 254 -10.72 -16.08 -1.01
CA GLY A 254 -9.63 -16.26 -0.05
C GLY A 254 -9.50 -15.07 0.90
N LYS A 255 -9.51 -13.83 0.40
CA LYS A 255 -9.39 -12.64 1.26
C LYS A 255 -10.62 -12.35 2.10
N VAL A 256 -11.82 -12.54 1.57
CA VAL A 256 -13.06 -12.24 2.31
C VAL A 256 -13.43 -13.39 3.26
N GLY A 257 -13.19 -14.63 2.85
CA GLY A 257 -13.41 -15.83 3.68
C GLY A 257 -12.54 -15.85 4.93
N THR A 258 -11.33 -15.29 4.87
CA THR A 258 -10.45 -15.17 6.06
C THR A 258 -10.95 -14.19 7.08
N ILE A 259 -11.70 -13.18 6.63
CA ILE A 259 -12.30 -12.19 7.51
C ILE A 259 -13.50 -12.79 8.27
N ASN A 260 -14.16 -13.82 7.72
CA ASN A 260 -15.46 -14.31 8.21
C ASN A 260 -15.50 -15.76 8.70
N ASP A 261 -14.35 -16.41 8.85
CA ASP A 261 -14.23 -17.85 9.06
C ASP A 261 -14.76 -18.70 7.88
N CYS A 262 -13.92 -19.62 7.40
CA CYS A 262 -14.16 -20.40 6.17
C CYS A 262 -15.37 -21.34 6.27
N ASP A 263 -15.85 -21.61 7.48
CA ASP A 263 -16.95 -22.52 7.77
C ASP A 263 -18.29 -22.08 7.14
N ASN A 264 -18.39 -20.81 6.74
CA ASN A 264 -19.60 -20.23 6.15
C ASN A 264 -19.54 -20.05 4.63
N ILE A 265 -18.51 -20.59 3.94
CA ILE A 265 -18.44 -20.51 2.48
C ILE A 265 -19.37 -21.58 1.88
N PRO A 266 -20.38 -21.20 1.07
CA PRO A 266 -21.26 -22.16 0.40
C PRO A 266 -20.49 -23.17 -0.48
N ASP A 267 -20.85 -24.46 -0.39
CA ASP A 267 -20.19 -25.56 -1.12
C ASP A 267 -20.10 -25.31 -2.64
N ASN A 268 -21.14 -24.69 -3.22
CA ASN A 268 -21.20 -24.39 -4.65
C ASN A 268 -20.17 -23.34 -5.12
N ILE A 269 -19.57 -22.58 -4.21
CA ILE A 269 -18.50 -21.63 -4.53
C ILE A 269 -17.13 -22.33 -4.61
N MET A 270 -16.97 -23.49 -3.98
CA MET A 270 -15.68 -24.19 -3.92
C MET A 270 -15.34 -24.95 -5.21
N GLU A 271 -16.33 -25.31 -6.03
CA GLU A 271 -16.15 -26.20 -7.19
C GLU A 271 -15.69 -25.50 -8.50
N GLU A 272 -15.69 -24.16 -8.59
CA GLU A 272 -15.53 -23.42 -9.87
C GLU A 272 -14.07 -23.04 -10.28
N GLY A 273 -13.01 -23.47 -9.58
CA GLY A 273 -11.62 -22.99 -9.81
C GLY A 273 -10.65 -24.00 -10.45
N SER A 274 -9.99 -23.66 -11.58
CA SER A 274 -9.18 -24.61 -12.38
C SER A 274 -7.65 -24.53 -12.24
N TYR A 275 -7.09 -23.71 -11.34
CA TYR A 275 -5.61 -23.57 -11.24
C TYR A 275 -5.06 -23.50 -9.81
N TYR A 276 -5.86 -23.00 -8.88
CA TYR A 276 -5.85 -23.30 -7.46
C TYR A 276 -7.33 -23.26 -7.09
N SER A 277 -7.84 -24.30 -6.46
CA SER A 277 -9.26 -24.30 -6.12
C SER A 277 -9.54 -23.19 -5.11
N MET A 278 -10.70 -22.55 -5.21
CA MET A 278 -11.08 -21.42 -4.37
C MET A 278 -11.10 -21.79 -2.88
N SER A 279 -11.35 -23.07 -2.58
CA SER A 279 -11.23 -23.66 -1.24
C SER A 279 -9.80 -23.60 -0.70
N ASP A 280 -8.78 -23.86 -1.53
CA ASP A 280 -7.38 -23.92 -1.06
C ASP A 280 -6.93 -22.56 -0.53
N GLY A 281 -7.37 -21.46 -1.15
CA GLY A 281 -7.08 -20.10 -0.69
C GLY A 281 -7.61 -19.81 0.73
N CYS A 282 -8.80 -20.31 1.05
CA CYS A 282 -9.36 -20.17 2.40
C CYS A 282 -8.58 -21.01 3.41
N VAL A 283 -8.22 -22.23 3.03
CA VAL A 283 -7.40 -23.13 3.83
C VAL A 283 -6.04 -22.51 4.16
N PHE A 284 -5.35 -21.94 3.16
CA PHE A 284 -4.04 -21.32 3.35
C PHE A 284 -4.07 -20.13 4.30
N ALA A 285 -5.17 -19.40 4.36
CA ALA A 285 -5.20 -18.20 5.14
C ALA A 285 -5.74 -18.45 6.56
N GLN A 286 -6.55 -19.50 6.76
CA GLN A 286 -6.84 -20.03 8.10
C GLN A 286 -5.65 -20.70 8.76
N ILE A 287 -4.70 -21.27 8.01
CA ILE A 287 -3.54 -21.94 8.61
C ILE A 287 -2.70 -21.00 9.49
N ASN A 288 -2.67 -19.70 9.18
CA ASN A 288 -2.01 -18.67 9.99
C ASN A 288 -2.72 -18.46 11.34
N LYS A 289 -4.04 -18.64 11.38
CA LYS A 289 -4.89 -18.40 12.56
C LYS A 289 -5.04 -19.67 13.42
N ILE A 290 -5.40 -20.78 12.79
CA ILE A 290 -5.71 -22.06 13.46
C ILE A 290 -4.42 -22.77 13.87
N GLN A 291 -3.37 -22.69 13.03
CA GLN A 291 -2.12 -23.43 13.23
C GLN A 291 -2.37 -24.92 13.51
N ASP A 292 -3.26 -25.55 12.72
CA ASP A 292 -3.50 -27.00 12.72
C ASP A 292 -3.27 -27.56 11.31
N VAL A 293 -2.25 -28.41 11.15
CA VAL A 293 -1.91 -29.04 9.87
C VAL A 293 -3.05 -29.88 9.30
N ASN A 294 -3.93 -30.45 10.15
CA ASN A 294 -5.07 -31.23 9.67
C ASN A 294 -6.03 -30.37 8.84
N PHE A 295 -6.01 -29.05 9.03
CA PHE A 295 -6.79 -28.14 8.21
C PHE A 295 -6.42 -28.22 6.72
N CYS A 296 -5.17 -28.57 6.39
CA CYS A 296 -4.72 -28.78 5.01
C CYS A 296 -5.45 -29.91 4.28
N SER A 297 -6.09 -30.83 4.98
CA SER A 297 -6.92 -31.88 4.37
C SER A 297 -8.18 -31.35 3.65
N HIS A 298 -8.58 -30.11 3.91
CA HIS A 298 -9.70 -29.44 3.24
C HIS A 298 -9.32 -28.81 1.89
N THR A 299 -8.06 -28.92 1.48
CA THR A 299 -7.66 -28.55 0.12
C THR A 299 -8.21 -29.56 -0.89
N THR A 300 -8.55 -29.12 -2.11
CA THR A 300 -9.16 -30.01 -3.11
C THR A 300 -8.16 -30.65 -4.06
N THR A 301 -6.91 -30.17 -4.07
CA THR A 301 -5.85 -30.68 -4.93
C THR A 301 -4.67 -31.18 -4.11
N ASN A 302 -3.92 -32.17 -4.64
CA ASN A 302 -2.71 -32.63 -3.97
C ASN A 302 -1.66 -31.51 -3.89
N GLU A 303 -1.57 -30.69 -4.94
CA GLU A 303 -0.70 -29.52 -5.00
C GLU A 303 -1.09 -28.47 -3.96
N GLY A 304 -2.39 -28.20 -3.81
CA GLY A 304 -2.92 -27.32 -2.76
C GLY A 304 -2.61 -27.87 -1.37
N HIS A 305 -2.85 -29.15 -1.13
CA HIS A 305 -2.51 -29.83 0.13
C HIS A 305 -1.04 -29.67 0.47
N ASP A 306 -0.17 -30.02 -0.48
CA ASP A 306 1.28 -29.95 -0.32
C ASP A 306 1.76 -28.53 -0.02
N PHE A 307 1.18 -27.53 -0.69
CA PHE A 307 1.48 -26.11 -0.43
C PHE A 307 0.97 -25.65 0.95
N CYS A 308 -0.22 -26.05 1.36
CA CYS A 308 -0.75 -25.75 2.70
C CYS A 308 0.17 -26.28 3.79
N VAL A 309 0.63 -27.52 3.65
CA VAL A 309 1.53 -28.15 4.61
C VAL A 309 2.87 -27.42 4.66
N ASP A 310 3.46 -27.08 3.51
CA ASP A 310 4.70 -26.28 3.45
C ASP A 310 4.53 -24.92 4.15
N LEU A 311 3.38 -24.26 3.94
CA LEU A 311 3.05 -22.98 4.58
C LEU A 311 2.92 -23.12 6.10
N TYR A 312 2.22 -24.15 6.59
CA TYR A 312 2.11 -24.46 8.02
C TYR A 312 3.50 -24.58 8.67
N VAL A 313 4.42 -25.32 8.04
CA VAL A 313 5.77 -25.53 8.58
C VAL A 313 6.56 -24.22 8.64
N ARG A 314 6.40 -23.34 7.66
CA ARG A 314 7.08 -22.02 7.68
C ARG A 314 6.58 -21.13 8.81
N ILE A 315 5.29 -21.20 9.12
CA ILE A 315 4.65 -20.39 10.17
C ILE A 315 5.02 -20.92 11.56
N THR A 316 4.93 -22.23 11.75
CA THR A 316 5.05 -22.86 13.07
C THR A 316 6.47 -23.33 13.40
N GLY A 317 7.30 -23.57 12.39
CA GLY A 317 8.61 -24.22 12.52
C GLY A 317 8.55 -25.74 12.71
N ASP A 318 7.37 -26.35 12.87
CA ASP A 318 7.23 -27.79 13.07
C ASP A 318 7.55 -28.56 11.79
N LYS A 319 8.61 -29.38 11.83
CA LYS A 319 9.10 -30.12 10.66
C LYS A 319 8.34 -31.40 10.36
N GLN A 320 7.64 -31.97 11.35
CA GLN A 320 6.99 -33.28 11.21
C GLN A 320 5.98 -33.30 10.05
N PRO A 321 5.15 -32.26 9.86
CA PRO A 321 4.24 -32.17 8.72
C PRO A 321 4.86 -32.28 7.34
N CYS A 322 6.14 -31.97 7.14
CA CYS A 322 6.77 -32.13 5.83
C CYS A 322 6.68 -33.58 5.30
N GLU A 323 6.45 -34.58 6.17
CA GLU A 323 6.23 -35.96 5.73
C GLU A 323 4.92 -36.15 4.95
N LEU A 324 3.92 -35.28 5.16
CA LEU A 324 2.60 -35.31 4.52
C LEU A 324 2.61 -34.77 3.09
N ILE A 325 3.68 -34.10 2.67
CA ILE A 325 3.84 -33.56 1.31
C ILE A 325 4.11 -34.71 0.32
N LYS A 326 3.30 -34.82 -0.74
CA LYS A 326 3.45 -35.85 -1.78
C LYS A 326 4.51 -35.48 -2.82
N ASN A 327 4.60 -34.21 -3.20
CA ASN A 327 5.60 -33.70 -4.13
C ASN A 327 7.01 -33.77 -3.52
N ALA A 328 7.86 -34.64 -4.07
CA ALA A 328 9.20 -34.91 -3.53
C ALA A 328 10.11 -33.66 -3.47
N GLN A 329 10.01 -32.75 -4.46
CA GLN A 329 10.81 -31.53 -4.51
C GLN A 329 10.36 -30.53 -3.44
N LEU A 330 9.05 -30.34 -3.28
CA LEU A 330 8.49 -29.46 -2.27
C LEU A 330 8.75 -30.02 -0.86
N LYS A 331 8.59 -31.34 -0.65
CA LYS A 331 8.93 -32.03 0.60
C LYS A 331 10.38 -31.79 1.02
N THR A 332 11.32 -31.89 0.08
CA THR A 332 12.73 -31.63 0.33
C THR A 332 12.96 -30.16 0.71
N THR A 333 12.26 -29.24 0.04
CA THR A 333 12.32 -27.79 0.31
C THR A 333 11.78 -27.45 1.70
N CYS A 334 10.62 -28.01 2.07
CA CYS A 334 9.98 -27.88 3.38
C CYS A 334 10.95 -28.28 4.51
N LYS A 335 11.52 -29.50 4.43
CA LYS A 335 12.47 -30.00 5.45
C LYS A 335 13.69 -29.10 5.63
N ARG A 336 14.21 -28.57 4.52
CA ARG A 336 15.35 -27.65 4.53
C ARG A 336 15.01 -26.34 5.22
N GLN A 337 13.87 -25.74 4.88
CA GLN A 337 13.43 -24.47 5.46
C GLN A 337 13.13 -24.57 6.94
N ALA A 338 12.47 -25.65 7.35
CA ALA A 338 12.18 -25.88 8.75
C ALA A 338 13.46 -25.93 9.61
N THR A 339 14.59 -26.36 9.02
CA THR A 339 15.90 -26.38 9.71
C THR A 339 16.59 -25.02 9.79
N LEU A 340 16.19 -24.04 9.00
CA LEU A 340 16.71 -22.68 9.10
C LEU A 340 16.06 -21.88 10.25
N ASN A 341 14.95 -22.37 10.79
CA ASN A 341 14.19 -21.73 11.87
C ASN A 341 14.55 -22.27 13.27
N ASP A 342 15.40 -23.30 13.36
CA ASP A 342 15.93 -23.86 14.62
C ASP A 342 17.20 -23.13 15.09
#